data_AF-A0A223LZZ8-F1
#
_entry.id   AF-A0A223LZZ8-F1
#
_cell.length_a   1.000
_cell.length_b   1.000
_cell.length_c   1.000
_cell.angle_alpha   90.00
_cell.angle_beta   90.00
_cell.angle_gamma   90.00
#
_symmetry.space_group_name_H-M   'P 1'
#
loop_
_entity.id
_entity.type
_entity.pdbx_description
1 polymer ?
#
loop_
_entity_poly.entity_id
_entity_poly.type
_entity_poly.pdbx_seq_one_letter_code
_entity_poly.pdbx_strand_id
1 'polypeptide(L)'
;VSCLRELRNLNRKTIMINYNPETVSTDYDMSDRLYFEEITFEVVMDIYDNESPEGIILSMGGQLPNNIAMNLHRQQARILGTSPESVDGAENRFKFSRMLDGIEISQPRWKELTNLKSAI
;
A
#
# COMPACT_ATOMS: atom_id res chain seq x y z
N VAL A 1 -10.21 -0.96 9.82
CA VAL A 1 -11.55 -1.36 10.32
C VAL A 1 -12.69 -0.77 9.48
N SER A 2 -12.78 0.55 9.27
CA SER A 2 -13.90 1.15 8.51
C SER A 2 -14.06 0.60 7.09
N CYS A 3 -12.95 0.36 6.37
CA CYS A 3 -12.97 -0.25 5.04
C CYS A 3 -13.67 -1.63 5.03
N LEU A 4 -13.36 -2.50 6.00
CA LEU A 4 -14.02 -3.82 6.14
C LEU A 4 -15.52 -3.68 6.38
N ARG A 5 -15.92 -2.73 7.22
CA ARG A 5 -17.35 -2.46 7.51
C ARG A 5 -18.10 -2.00 6.27
N GLU A 6 -17.52 -1.10 5.48
CA GLU A 6 -18.15 -0.65 4.24
C GLU A 6 -18.23 -1.74 3.18
N LEU A 7 -17.18 -2.56 3.03
CA LEU A 7 -17.24 -3.72 2.14
C LEU A 7 -18.32 -4.71 2.57
N ARG A 8 -18.49 -4.94 3.87
CA ARG A 8 -19.59 -5.73 4.42
C ARG A 8 -20.96 -5.12 4.09
N ASN A 9 -21.13 -3.81 4.25
CA ASN A 9 -22.38 -3.11 3.88
C ASN A 9 -22.70 -3.24 2.38
N LEU A 10 -21.68 -3.34 1.54
CA LEU A 10 -21.79 -3.57 0.10
C LEU A 10 -21.92 -5.05 -0.27
N ASN A 11 -22.14 -5.94 0.71
CA ASN A 11 -22.22 -7.40 0.53
C ASN A 11 -21.00 -8.00 -0.19
N ARG A 12 -19.81 -7.47 0.09
CA ARG A 12 -18.54 -8.00 -0.41
C ARG A 12 -17.86 -8.85 0.66
N LYS A 13 -17.36 -10.01 0.24
CA LYS A 13 -16.49 -10.84 1.08
C LYS A 13 -15.14 -10.17 1.25
N THR A 14 -14.58 -10.29 2.45
CA THR A 14 -13.38 -9.60 2.87
C THR A 14 -12.34 -10.56 3.44
N ILE A 15 -11.09 -10.34 3.05
CA ILE A 15 -9.93 -11.06 3.58
C ILE A 15 -9.03 -10.02 4.24
N MET A 16 -8.71 -10.21 5.52
CA MET A 16 -7.81 -9.34 6.28
C MET A 16 -6.47 -10.04 6.49
N ILE A 17 -5.37 -9.32 6.29
CA ILE A 17 -4.02 -9.76 6.63
C ILE A 17 -3.43 -8.76 7.62
N ASN A 18 -3.15 -9.19 8.84
CA ASN A 18 -2.51 -8.36 9.87
C ASN A 18 -1.96 -9.25 10.99
N TYR A 19 -0.83 -8.86 11.58
CA TYR A 19 -0.15 -9.61 12.66
C TYR A 19 -0.15 -8.89 14.00
N ASN A 20 -0.74 -7.69 14.11
CA ASN A 20 -0.76 -6.95 15.37
C ASN A 20 -1.91 -7.43 16.27
N PRO A 21 -1.63 -8.12 17.40
CA PRO A 21 -2.67 -8.70 18.27
C PRO A 21 -3.49 -7.64 19.02
N GLU A 22 -3.04 -6.39 19.08
CA GLU A 22 -3.69 -5.32 19.84
C GLU A 22 -4.74 -4.55 18.99
N THR A 23 -5.00 -4.98 17.75
CA THR A 23 -5.87 -4.25 16.84
C THR A 23 -7.25 -4.87 16.72
N VAL A 24 -8.29 -4.03 16.67
CA VAL A 24 -9.66 -4.48 16.37
C VAL A 24 -9.72 -5.16 14.99
N SER A 25 -8.82 -4.82 14.05
CA SER A 25 -8.80 -5.48 12.73
C SER A 25 -8.42 -6.96 12.77
N THR A 26 -7.82 -7.44 13.86
CA THR A 26 -7.48 -8.87 14.05
C THR A 26 -8.53 -9.62 14.86
N ASP A 27 -9.67 -9.00 15.17
CA ASP A 27 -10.82 -9.74 15.70
C ASP A 27 -11.48 -10.57 14.59
N TYR A 28 -11.75 -11.84 14.88
CA TYR A 28 -12.29 -12.81 13.91
C TYR A 28 -13.66 -12.42 13.34
N ASP A 29 -14.42 -11.55 14.01
CA ASP A 29 -15.74 -11.10 13.59
C ASP A 29 -15.69 -9.86 12.67
N MET A 30 -14.51 -9.29 12.40
CA MET A 30 -14.35 -8.11 11.54
C MET A 30 -14.26 -8.41 10.05
N SER A 31 -13.85 -9.61 9.65
CA SER A 31 -13.70 -10.03 8.25
C SER A 31 -14.22 -11.45 8.04
N ASP A 32 -14.50 -11.84 6.80
CA ASP A 32 -14.94 -13.20 6.49
C ASP A 32 -13.79 -14.21 6.62
N ARG A 33 -12.56 -13.74 6.43
CA ARG A 33 -11.33 -14.51 6.62
C ARG A 33 -10.21 -13.61 7.14
N LEU A 34 -9.56 -14.06 8.21
CA LEU A 34 -8.39 -13.40 8.79
C LEU A 34 -7.17 -14.30 8.64
N TYR A 35 -6.11 -13.76 8.04
CA TYR A 35 -4.76 -14.29 8.08
C TYR A 35 -3.94 -13.50 9.09
N PHE A 36 -3.55 -14.16 10.18
CA PHE A 36 -2.71 -13.56 11.21
C PHE A 36 -1.23 -13.77 10.87
N GLU A 37 -0.76 -13.04 9.88
CA GLU A 37 0.57 -13.21 9.27
C GLU A 37 1.26 -11.85 9.04
N GLU A 38 2.59 -11.88 8.93
CA GLU A 38 3.37 -10.68 8.58
C GLU A 38 3.02 -10.16 7.18
N ILE A 39 3.06 -8.83 7.00
CA ILE A 39 2.76 -8.20 5.71
C ILE A 39 4.04 -8.16 4.88
N THR A 40 4.37 -9.29 4.25
CA THR A 40 5.47 -9.42 3.29
C THR A 40 4.92 -9.64 1.88
N PHE A 41 5.75 -9.43 0.87
CA PHE A 41 5.34 -9.64 -0.52
C PHE A 41 4.99 -11.12 -0.76
N GLU A 42 5.79 -12.03 -0.24
CA GLU A 42 5.65 -13.47 -0.40
C GLU A 42 4.34 -13.97 0.20
N VAL A 43 4.08 -13.62 1.47
CA VAL A 43 2.85 -14.03 2.17
C VAL A 43 1.61 -13.47 1.47
N VAL A 44 1.62 -12.19 1.09
CA VAL A 44 0.47 -11.56 0.44
C VAL A 44 0.23 -12.19 -0.93
N MET A 45 1.28 -12.53 -1.69
CA MET A 45 1.15 -13.18 -3.00
C MET A 45 0.62 -14.60 -2.86
N ASP A 46 1.14 -15.39 -1.91
CA ASP A 46 0.66 -16.75 -1.64
C ASP A 46 -0.84 -16.77 -1.29
N ILE A 47 -1.28 -15.81 -0.45
CA ILE A 47 -2.69 -15.66 -0.10
C ILE A 47 -3.50 -15.19 -1.32
N TYR A 48 -2.99 -14.24 -2.11
CA TYR A 48 -3.66 -13.73 -3.31
C TYR A 48 -3.91 -14.84 -4.33
N ASP A 49 -2.91 -15.68 -4.59
CA ASP A 49 -3.02 -16.78 -5.55
C ASP A 49 -3.98 -17.86 -5.05
N ASN A 50 -3.91 -18.21 -3.75
CA ASN A 50 -4.78 -19.22 -3.16
C ASN A 50 -6.26 -18.77 -3.07
N GLU A 51 -6.50 -17.51 -2.73
CA GLU A 51 -7.86 -16.99 -2.53
C GLU A 51 -8.48 -16.41 -3.81
N SER A 52 -7.64 -16.07 -4.81
CA SER A 52 -8.05 -15.45 -6.08
C SER A 52 -9.04 -14.28 -5.90
N PRO A 53 -8.73 -13.26 -5.07
CA PRO A 53 -9.67 -12.19 -4.77
C PRO A 53 -9.82 -11.23 -5.96
N GLU A 54 -10.90 -10.44 -5.94
CA GLU A 54 -11.15 -9.42 -6.97
C GLU A 54 -10.02 -8.37 -7.06
N GLY A 55 -9.37 -8.09 -5.93
CA GLY A 55 -8.22 -7.20 -5.86
C GLY A 55 -7.81 -6.90 -4.41
N ILE A 56 -6.73 -6.15 -4.26
CA ILE A 56 -6.08 -5.84 -2.99
C ILE A 56 -6.22 -4.33 -2.70
N ILE A 57 -6.57 -3.99 -1.46
CA ILE A 57 -6.62 -2.60 -0.97
C ILE A 57 -5.42 -2.37 -0.06
N LEU A 58 -4.47 -1.52 -0.47
CA LEU A 58 -3.24 -1.25 0.29
C LEU A 58 -3.28 0.10 1.04
N SER A 59 -4.10 1.05 0.59
CA SER A 59 -4.10 2.45 1.03
C SER A 59 -4.53 2.69 2.49
N MET A 60 -4.95 1.65 3.21
CA MET A 60 -5.51 1.75 4.56
C MET A 60 -4.58 1.19 5.65
N GLY A 61 -3.43 0.61 5.29
CA GLY A 61 -2.54 -0.08 6.23
C GLY A 61 -1.18 0.60 6.47
N GLY A 62 -1.03 1.86 6.05
CA GLY A 62 0.20 2.63 6.26
C GLY A 62 1.35 2.21 5.34
N GLN A 63 2.59 2.35 5.82
CA GLN A 63 3.76 2.22 4.95
C GLN A 63 4.12 0.78 4.58
N LEU A 64 3.83 -0.19 5.45
CA LEU A 64 4.16 -1.61 5.19
C LEU A 64 3.49 -2.13 3.90
N PRO A 65 2.15 -2.00 3.72
CA PRO A 65 1.50 -2.37 2.46
C PRO A 65 1.95 -1.53 1.26
N ASN A 66 2.22 -0.22 1.46
CA ASN A 66 2.69 0.65 0.38
C ASN A 66 4.04 0.17 -0.19
N ASN A 67 4.96 -0.25 0.68
CA ASN A 67 6.29 -0.71 0.28
C ASN A 67 6.27 -1.95 -0.62
N ILE A 68 5.27 -2.82 -0.48
CA ILE A 68 5.12 -4.03 -1.30
C ILE A 68 4.23 -3.82 -2.54
N ALA A 69 3.54 -2.67 -2.64
CA ALA A 69 2.58 -2.39 -3.71
C ALA A 69 3.16 -2.55 -5.12
N MET A 70 4.36 -2.01 -5.34
CA MET A 70 5.04 -2.11 -6.64
C MET A 70 5.47 -3.54 -6.98
N ASN A 71 5.83 -4.36 -5.99
CA ASN A 71 6.21 -5.75 -6.22
C ASN A 71 4.98 -6.59 -6.60
N LEU A 72 3.87 -6.39 -5.88
CA LEU A 72 2.57 -7.02 -6.21
C LEU A 72 2.10 -6.62 -7.60
N HIS A 73 2.18 -5.33 -7.94
CA HIS A 73 1.82 -4.82 -9.26
C HIS A 73 2.62 -5.48 -10.40
N ARG A 74 3.93 -5.65 -10.22
CA ARG A 74 4.80 -6.30 -11.21
C ARG A 74 4.46 -7.77 -11.43
N GLN A 75 3.88 -8.44 -10.43
CA GLN A 75 3.32 -9.79 -10.56
C GLN A 75 1.87 -9.81 -11.07
N GLN A 76 1.37 -8.67 -11.57
CA GLN A 76 0.01 -8.53 -12.09
C GLN A 76 -1.10 -8.73 -11.04
N ALA A 77 -0.77 -8.66 -9.74
CA ALA A 77 -1.79 -8.64 -8.71
C ALA A 77 -2.62 -7.36 -8.83
N ARG A 78 -3.95 -7.50 -8.81
CA ARG A 78 -4.87 -6.38 -9.02
C ARG A 78 -4.96 -5.51 -7.78
N ILE A 79 -4.29 -4.36 -7.79
CA ILE A 79 -4.42 -3.34 -6.74
C ILE A 79 -5.62 -2.44 -7.03
N LEU A 80 -6.48 -2.24 -6.03
CA LEU A 80 -7.67 -1.39 -6.10
C LEU A 80 -7.36 0.02 -5.59
N GLY A 81 -7.92 1.03 -6.25
CA GLY A 81 -7.74 2.44 -5.90
C GLY A 81 -6.57 3.08 -6.65
N THR A 82 -5.76 3.85 -5.94
CA THR A 82 -4.58 4.52 -6.52
C THR A 82 -3.58 3.49 -7.04
N SER A 83 -3.13 3.68 -8.28
CA SER A 83 -2.16 2.77 -8.89
C SER A 83 -0.83 2.78 -8.10
N PRO A 84 -0.17 1.62 -7.93
CA PRO A 84 1.14 1.53 -7.30
C PRO A 84 2.19 2.47 -7.90
N GLU A 85 2.13 2.71 -9.21
CA GLU A 85 3.01 3.65 -9.92
C GLU A 85 2.75 5.10 -9.53
N SER A 86 1.49 5.46 -9.25
CA SER A 86 1.17 6.80 -8.73
C SER A 86 1.67 6.98 -7.30
N VAL A 87 1.59 5.93 -6.47
CA VAL A 87 2.17 5.96 -5.11
C VAL A 87 3.69 6.13 -5.18
N ASP A 88 4.38 5.34 -6.00
CA ASP A 88 5.83 5.45 -6.22
C ASP A 88 6.22 6.82 -6.81
N GLY A 89 5.40 7.36 -7.71
CA GLY A 89 5.57 8.72 -8.24
C GLY A 89 5.48 9.80 -7.16
N ALA A 90 4.60 9.62 -6.17
CA ALA A 90 4.39 10.55 -5.07
C ALA A 90 5.43 10.41 -3.95
N GLU A 91 5.85 9.19 -3.61
CA GLU A 91 6.80 8.94 -2.51
C GLU A 91 8.27 9.15 -2.93
N ASN A 92 8.60 8.97 -4.21
CA ASN A 92 9.97 9.23 -4.69
C ASN A 92 10.19 10.73 -4.90
N ARG A 93 11.09 11.32 -4.10
CA ARG A 93 11.37 12.77 -4.15
C ARG A 93 11.75 13.30 -5.54
N PHE A 94 12.52 12.56 -6.33
CA PHE A 94 12.87 12.97 -7.69
C PHE A 94 11.67 12.93 -8.63
N LYS A 95 10.86 11.86 -8.57
CA LYS A 95 9.66 11.72 -9.41
C LYS A 95 8.61 12.77 -9.04
N PHE A 96 8.37 12.96 -7.75
CA PHE A 96 7.43 13.96 -7.24
C PHE A 96 7.86 15.38 -7.59
N SER A 97 9.14 15.71 -7.42
CA SER A 97 9.67 17.02 -7.80
C SER A 97 9.49 17.29 -9.29
N ARG A 98 9.84 16.32 -10.16
CA ARG A 98 9.63 16.45 -11.61
C ARG A 98 8.15 16.56 -11.98
N MET A 99 7.28 15.86 -11.26
CA MET A 99 5.84 15.95 -11.46
C MET A 99 5.33 17.36 -11.16
N LEU A 100 5.74 17.96 -10.03
CA LEU A 100 5.37 19.34 -9.67
C LEU A 100 5.87 20.35 -10.69
N ASP A 101 7.12 20.20 -11.16
CA ASP A 101 7.69 21.07 -12.19
C ASP A 101 6.89 20.97 -13.50
N GLY A 102 6.45 19.76 -13.87
CA GLY A 102 5.64 19.52 -15.07
C GLY A 102 4.23 20.11 -15.02
N ILE A 103 3.70 20.41 -13.84
CA ILE A 103 2.39 21.05 -13.64
C ILE A 103 2.51 22.49 -13.11
N GLU A 104 3.71 23.07 -13.18
CA GLU A 104 4.01 24.45 -12.79
C GLU A 104 3.67 24.77 -11.31
N ILE A 105 3.71 23.77 -10.43
CA ILE A 105 3.55 23.97 -8.98
C ILE A 105 4.92 24.24 -8.35
N SER A 106 5.03 25.38 -7.69
CA SER A 106 6.26 25.75 -6.98
C SER A 106 6.57 24.81 -5.81
N GLN A 107 7.85 24.49 -5.64
CA GLN A 107 8.36 23.67 -4.53
C GLN A 107 9.63 24.29 -3.92
N PRO A 108 9.93 24.06 -2.63
CA PRO A 108 11.17 24.50 -2.03
C PRO A 108 12.38 23.94 -2.77
N ARG A 109 13.42 24.76 -2.92
CA ARG A 109 14.71 24.31 -3.47
C ARG A 109 15.24 23.17 -2.62
N TRP A 110 15.70 22.11 -3.28
CA TRP A 110 16.22 20.94 -2.63
C TRP A 110 17.33 20.32 -3.47
N LYS A 111 18.14 19.47 -2.84
CA LYS A 111 19.21 18.72 -3.50
C LYS A 111 19.49 17.47 -2.69
N GLU A 112 19.74 16.35 -3.36
CA GLU A 112 20.30 15.16 -2.72
C GLU A 112 21.80 15.33 -2.53
N LEU A 113 22.29 15.06 -1.32
CA LEU A 113 23.67 15.27 -0.92
C LEU A 113 24.23 13.96 -0.37
N THR A 114 25.31 13.46 -0.95
CA THR A 114 25.96 12.21 -0.53
C THR A 114 27.28 12.44 0.21
N ASN A 115 27.73 13.70 0.31
CA ASN A 115 28.96 14.05 1.01
C ASN A 115 28.86 15.43 1.67
N LEU A 116 29.64 15.60 2.75
CA LEU A 116 29.63 16.82 3.56
C LEU A 116 30.04 18.07 2.77
N LYS A 117 31.01 17.95 1.86
CA LYS A 117 31.47 19.08 1.04
C LYS A 117 30.37 19.66 0.17
N SER A 118 29.40 18.84 -0.24
CA SER A 118 28.27 19.28 -1.06
C SER A 118 27.17 19.96 -0.24
N ALA A 119 27.24 19.84 1.10
CA ALA A 119 26.24 20.36 2.04
C ALA A 119 26.58 21.73 2.62
N ILE A 120 27.86 22.10 2.59
CA ILE A 120 28.40 23.41 3.01
C ILE A 120 28.41 24.33 1.78
#